data_AF-A0A850CTJ3-F1
#
_entry.id   AF-A0A850CTJ3-F1
#
_cell.length_a   1.000
_cell.length_b   1.000
_cell.length_c   1.000
_cell.angle_alpha   90.00
_cell.angle_beta   90.00
_cell.angle_gamma   90.00
#
_symmetry.space_group_name_H-M   'P 1'
#
loop_
_entity.id
_entity.type
_entity.pdbx_description
1 polymer ?
#
loop_
_entity_poly.entity_id
_entity_poly.type
_entity_poly.pdbx_seq_one_letter_code
_entity_poly.pdbx_strand_id
1 'polypeptide(L)'
;MARLLLVHAHPDDETLTCGVTMAHHVARGDDVHVLTCTLGEEGEVIPPALAHLEGDPSDALGPYRHGELTRALSRIGATMHVLGADEPTGRLSRYRD
;
A
#
# COMPACT_ATOMS: atom_id res chain seq x y z
N MET A 1 -14.10 16.52 -12.77
CA MET A 1 -13.28 15.99 -11.67
C MET A 1 -14.12 14.97 -10.92
N ALA A 2 -13.89 13.70 -11.21
CA ALA A 2 -14.45 12.59 -10.46
C ALA A 2 -13.60 12.31 -9.22
N ARG A 3 -14.17 11.54 -8.28
CA ARG A 3 -13.45 11.02 -7.11
C ARG A 3 -13.54 9.50 -7.13
N LEU A 4 -12.41 8.83 -7.05
CA LEU A 4 -12.29 7.37 -7.10
C LEU A 4 -11.68 6.87 -5.79
N LEU A 5 -12.24 5.77 -5.27
CA LEU A 5 -11.64 5.00 -4.18
C LEU A 5 -11.46 3.57 -4.68
N LEU A 6 -10.21 3.12 -4.71
CA LEU A 6 -9.85 1.74 -4.98
C LEU A 6 -9.51 1.06 -3.66
N VAL A 7 -10.08 -0.12 -3.40
CA VAL A 7 -9.90 -0.84 -2.15
C VAL A 7 -9.23 -2.17 -2.45
N HIS A 8 -8.05 -2.39 -1.85
CA HIS A 8 -7.19 -3.53 -2.12
C HIS A 8 -6.75 -4.22 -0.82
N ALA A 9 -6.39 -5.50 -0.93
CA ALA A 9 -6.07 -6.29 0.26
C ALA A 9 -4.66 -5.96 0.78
N HIS A 10 -3.66 -5.98 -0.10
CA HIS A 10 -2.24 -5.85 0.27
C HIS A 10 -1.51 -4.79 -0.56
N PRO A 11 -0.32 -4.34 -0.11
CA PRO A 11 0.54 -3.44 -0.87
C PRO A 11 1.09 -4.08 -2.16
N ASP A 12 0.57 -3.69 -3.33
CA ASP A 12 0.96 -4.06 -4.71
C ASP A 12 -0.27 -4.37 -5.58
N ASP A 13 -1.33 -4.91 -4.98
CA ASP A 13 -2.62 -5.22 -5.61
C ASP A 13 -3.13 -4.04 -6.45
N GLU A 14 -3.00 -2.82 -5.93
CA GLU A 14 -3.47 -1.60 -6.59
C GLU A 14 -2.68 -1.32 -7.87
N THR A 15 -1.37 -1.49 -7.82
CA THR A 15 -0.48 -1.26 -8.96
C THR A 15 -0.64 -2.37 -10.00
N LEU A 16 -0.70 -3.63 -9.55
CA LEU A 16 -0.82 -4.81 -10.42
C LEU A 16 -2.15 -4.84 -11.17
N THR A 17 -3.26 -4.56 -10.48
CA THR A 17 -4.60 -4.70 -11.07
C THR A 17 -5.10 -3.41 -11.69
N CYS A 18 -4.70 -2.25 -11.14
CA CYS A 18 -5.33 -0.97 -11.43
C CYS A 18 -4.34 0.17 -11.72
N GLY A 19 -3.04 -0.09 -11.82
CA GLY A 19 -2.01 0.96 -11.98
C GLY A 19 -2.24 1.88 -13.17
N VAL A 20 -2.54 1.33 -14.34
CA VAL A 20 -2.83 2.11 -15.55
C VAL A 20 -4.14 2.90 -15.43
N THR A 21 -5.17 2.29 -14.83
CA THR A 21 -6.46 2.95 -14.57
C THR A 21 -6.28 4.16 -13.66
N MET A 22 -5.55 4.01 -12.56
CA MET A 22 -5.26 5.12 -11.64
C MET A 22 -4.48 6.23 -12.33
N ALA A 23 -3.39 5.89 -13.03
CA ALA A 23 -2.59 6.87 -13.75
C ALA A 23 -3.39 7.63 -14.81
N HIS A 24 -4.30 6.95 -15.51
CA HIS A 24 -5.22 7.57 -16.46
C HIS A 24 -6.12 8.62 -15.80
N HIS A 25 -6.72 8.29 -14.65
CA HIS A 25 -7.59 9.21 -13.91
C HIS A 25 -6.82 10.39 -13.31
N VAL A 26 -5.64 10.14 -12.72
CA VAL A 26 -4.77 11.20 -12.22
C VAL A 26 -4.38 12.17 -13.34
N ALA A 27 -3.98 11.66 -14.52
CA ALA A 27 -3.60 12.50 -15.66
C ALA A 27 -4.76 13.36 -16.21
N ARG A 28 -6.01 12.96 -15.94
CA ARG A 28 -7.23 13.71 -16.29
C ARG A 28 -7.63 14.73 -15.23
N GLY A 29 -6.91 14.79 -14.11
CA GLY A 29 -7.21 15.67 -12.98
C GLY A 29 -8.34 15.15 -12.09
N ASP A 30 -8.63 13.85 -12.09
CA ASP A 30 -9.54 13.23 -11.12
C ASP A 30 -8.81 12.98 -9.78
N ASP A 31 -9.59 12.95 -8.69
CA ASP A 31 -9.10 12.71 -7.33
C ASP A 31 -9.09 11.20 -7.05
N VAL A 32 -7.90 10.59 -6.98
CA VAL A 32 -7.73 9.13 -6.88
C VAL A 32 -7.18 8.77 -5.51
N HIS A 33 -7.92 7.93 -4.80
CA HIS A 33 -7.57 7.38 -3.50
C HIS A 33 -7.42 5.86 -3.55
N VAL A 34 -6.49 5.33 -2.77
CA VAL A 34 -6.32 3.89 -2.53
C VAL A 34 -6.44 3.60 -1.05
N LEU A 35 -7.30 2.64 -0.68
CA LEU A 35 -7.38 2.07 0.65
C LEU A 35 -6.79 0.67 0.63
N THR A 36 -5.73 0.44 1.41
CA THR A 36 -5.11 -0.88 1.59
C THR A 36 -5.54 -1.47 2.92
N CYS A 37 -6.04 -2.70 2.91
CA CYS A 37 -6.64 -3.33 4.10
C CYS A 37 -5.60 -3.83 5.10
N THR A 38 -4.48 -4.37 4.63
CA THR A 38 -3.38 -4.92 5.44
C THR A 38 -2.03 -4.43 4.90
N LEU A 39 -0.93 -4.69 5.58
CA LEU A 39 0.41 -4.31 5.11
C LEU A 39 1.17 -5.48 4.47
N GLY A 40 0.52 -6.65 4.37
CA GLY A 40 1.08 -7.81 3.71
C GLY A 40 2.22 -8.42 4.52
N GLU A 41 2.00 -8.52 5.82
CA GLU A 41 2.94 -8.96 6.84
C GLU A 41 3.40 -10.41 6.64
N GLU A 42 2.53 -11.26 6.09
CA GLU A 42 2.80 -12.68 5.79
C GLU A 42 3.35 -12.93 4.37
N GLY A 43 3.73 -11.88 3.65
CA GLY A 43 4.22 -11.99 2.27
C GLY A 43 5.61 -12.64 2.15
N GLU A 44 5.84 -13.33 1.03
CA GLU A 44 7.18 -13.81 0.65
C GLU A 44 8.10 -12.65 0.23
N VAL A 45 9.40 -12.78 0.47
CA VAL A 45 10.42 -11.77 0.11
C VAL A 45 11.37 -12.32 -0.94
N ILE A 46 11.24 -11.79 -2.16
CA ILE A 46 12.04 -12.22 -3.32
C ILE A 46 13.51 -11.74 -3.24
N PRO A 47 13.83 -10.47 -2.92
CA PRO A 47 15.21 -10.00 -2.97
C PRO A 47 16.06 -10.61 -1.85
N PRO A 48 17.21 -11.25 -2.15
CA PRO A 48 18.04 -11.89 -1.13
C PRO A 48 18.53 -10.95 -0.02
N ALA A 49 18.76 -9.67 -0.35
CA ALA A 49 19.18 -8.67 0.63
C ALA A 49 18.09 -8.35 1.68
N LEU A 50 16.83 -8.67 1.40
CA LEU A 50 15.68 -8.39 2.26
C LEU A 50 15.07 -9.66 2.86
N ALA A 51 15.59 -10.85 2.55
CA ALA A 51 15.04 -12.13 3.00
C ALA A 51 14.90 -12.25 4.53
N HIS A 52 15.64 -11.45 5.30
CA HIS A 52 15.52 -11.37 6.74
C HIS A 52 14.19 -10.77 7.24
N LEU A 53 13.41 -10.12 6.36
CA LEU A 53 12.10 -9.55 6.70
C LEU A 53 10.97 -10.61 6.66
N GLU A 54 11.13 -11.67 5.86
CA GLU A 54 10.12 -12.73 5.72
C GLU A 54 10.01 -13.53 7.02
N GLY A 55 8.81 -13.57 7.60
CA GLY A 55 8.57 -14.27 8.87
C GLY A 55 9.35 -13.70 10.06
N ASP A 56 9.85 -12.46 9.98
CA ASP A 56 10.55 -11.81 11.08
C ASP A 56 9.63 -11.73 12.32
N PRO A 57 10.09 -12.18 13.52
CA PRO A 57 9.24 -12.20 14.71
C PRO A 57 8.73 -10.83 15.19
N SER A 58 9.34 -9.73 14.73
CA SER A 58 8.92 -8.37 15.01
C SER A 58 7.98 -7.78 13.96
N ASP A 59 7.57 -8.58 12.97
CA ASP A 59 6.63 -8.21 11.90
C ASP A 59 7.15 -7.05 11.04
N ALA A 60 8.46 -7.04 10.79
CA ALA A 60 9.15 -5.94 10.12
C ALA A 60 8.77 -5.76 8.64
N LEU A 61 8.16 -6.77 8.00
CA LEU A 61 7.79 -6.71 6.60
C LEU A 61 6.67 -5.70 6.32
N GLY A 62 5.64 -5.64 7.17
CA GLY A 62 4.53 -4.69 7.01
C GLY A 62 4.98 -3.23 6.94
N PRO A 63 5.76 -2.73 7.92
CA PRO A 63 6.35 -1.39 7.87
C PRO A 63 7.23 -1.14 6.65
N TYR A 64 7.97 -2.16 6.19
CA TYR A 64 8.79 -2.06 4.99
C TYR A 64 7.92 -1.87 3.73
N ARG A 65 6.89 -2.72 3.56
CA ARG A 65 5.93 -2.66 2.45
C ARG A 65 5.06 -1.40 2.48
N HIS A 66 4.74 -0.86 3.66
CA HIS A 66 4.11 0.46 3.78
C HIS A 66 4.96 1.55 3.10
N GLY A 67 6.29 1.50 3.27
CA GLY A 67 7.22 2.38 2.57
C GLY A 67 7.23 2.17 1.06
N GLU A 68 7.12 0.91 0.60
CA GLU A 68 6.99 0.59 -0.83
C GLU A 68 5.71 1.13 -1.43
N LEU A 69 4.57 0.90 -0.80
CA LEU A 69 3.25 1.41 -1.18
C LEU A 69 3.26 2.94 -1.29
N THR A 70 3.81 3.61 -0.26
CA THR A 70 3.93 5.07 -0.25
C THR A 70 4.66 5.57 -1.48
N ARG A 71 5.78 4.94 -1.85
CA ARG A 71 6.58 5.31 -3.03
C ARG A 71 5.86 4.99 -4.34
N ALA A 72 5.17 3.86 -4.43
CA ALA A 72 4.42 3.45 -5.61
C ALA A 72 3.28 4.44 -5.90
N LEU A 73 2.43 4.73 -4.90
CA LEU A 73 1.30 5.64 -5.05
C LEU A 73 1.74 7.09 -5.28
N SER A 74 2.85 7.52 -4.66
CA SER A 74 3.45 8.83 -4.95
C SER A 74 3.88 8.96 -6.42
N ARG A 75 4.37 7.90 -7.06
CA ARG A 75 4.73 7.91 -8.49
C ARG A 75 3.50 7.95 -9.40
N ILE A 76 2.41 7.31 -9.00
CA ILE A 76 1.14 7.32 -9.74
C ILE A 76 0.40 8.65 -9.56
N GLY A 77 0.60 9.33 -8.42
CA GLY A 77 -0.11 10.55 -8.03
C GLY A 77 -1.44 10.27 -7.32
N ALA A 78 -1.60 9.08 -6.74
CA ALA A 78 -2.78 8.71 -5.95
C ALA A 78 -2.54 8.89 -4.45
N THR A 79 -3.61 9.18 -3.70
CA THR A 79 -3.56 9.36 -2.25
C THR A 79 -3.73 8.03 -1.53
N MET A 80 -2.78 7.68 -0.66
CA MET A 80 -2.77 6.45 0.12
C MET A 80 -3.62 6.56 1.41
N HIS A 81 -4.31 5.48 1.74
CA HIS A 81 -4.98 5.24 3.02
C HIS A 81 -4.71 3.80 3.44
N VAL A 82 -4.52 3.58 4.74
CA VAL A 82 -4.42 2.23 5.32
C VAL A 82 -5.54 2.02 6.32
N LEU A 83 -6.26 0.90 6.21
CA LEU A 83 -7.42 0.63 7.03
C LEU A 83 -7.02 0.46 8.51
N GLY A 84 -7.60 1.26 9.39
CA GLY A 84 -7.32 1.20 10.83
C GLY A 84 -5.98 1.79 11.26
N ALA A 85 -5.30 2.52 10.37
CA ALA A 85 -4.18 3.39 10.71
C ALA A 85 -4.59 4.43 11.76
N ASP A 86 -3.65 4.80 12.62
CA ASP A 86 -3.85 5.72 13.73
C ASP A 86 -2.54 6.47 14.00
N GLU A 87 -2.39 7.60 13.30
CA GLU A 87 -1.19 8.44 13.34
C GLU A 87 -0.80 8.88 14.76
N PRO A 88 -1.74 9.30 15.65
CA PRO A 88 -1.40 9.66 17.03
C PRO A 88 -0.65 8.55 17.80
N THR A 89 -0.96 7.28 17.50
CA THR A 89 -0.33 6.13 18.16
C THR A 89 0.82 5.54 17.35
N GLY A 90 1.06 6.02 16.13
CA GLY A 90 2.02 5.44 15.20
C GLY A 90 1.61 4.07 14.63
N ARG A 91 0.37 3.63 14.86
CA ARG A 91 -0.13 2.36 14.31
C ARG A 91 -0.36 2.50 12.82
N LEU A 92 0.39 1.74 12.02
CA LEU A 92 0.27 1.77 10.56
C LEU A 92 -0.99 1.05 10.07
N SER A 93 -1.38 -0.07 10.69
CA SER A 93 -2.63 -0.79 10.42
C SER A 93 -3.16 -1.42 11.70
N ARG A 94 -4.50 -1.53 11.81
CA ARG A 94 -5.14 -2.36 12.85
C ARG A 94 -5.30 -3.82 12.39
N TYR A 95 -5.34 -4.02 11.08
CA TYR A 95 -5.64 -5.30 10.46
C TYR A 95 -4.38 -5.88 9.85
N ARG A 96 -4.23 -7.19 10.03
CA ARG A 96 -3.10 -8.00 9.60
C ARG A 96 -3.64 -9.17 8.79
N ASP A 97 -2.88 -9.63 7.80
CA ASP A 97 -3.16 -10.87 7.08
C ASP A 97 -2.71 -12.14 7.83
#